data_AF-A0A8T1WSI2-F1
#
_entry.id   AF-A0A8T1WSI2-F1
#
_cell.length_a   1.000
_cell.length_b   1.000
_cell.length_c   1.000
_cell.angle_alpha   90.00
_cell.angle_beta   90.00
_cell.angle_gamma   90.00
#
_symmetry.space_group_name_H-M   'P 1'
#
loop_
_entity.id
_entity.type
_entity.pdbx_description
1 polymer ?
#
loop_
_entity_poly.entity_id
_entity_poly.type
_entity_poly.pdbx_seq_one_letter_code
_entity_poly.pdbx_strand_id
1 'polypeptide(L)'
;MKMRLMTWNVNGLRAVLQRLDQSLKQFLDGLDADIVCLQETKLTRSELDQELVRPPGYDAFYSFCRQRGGYSGVVTFCKSEMPTVAAEEGLTGLWRTEDSVGHVGSIHRELNSKLVNNLESEGRCVITDHQAFVLINTYCPALASQDRLEYKLQFHALLEDRVRALQEANKRVIVVGDINIAHREIDHCDPGAYRIEGVSFSDHPCRRWMDSFVGTPDEKGGASSPQSQAVKESENNISNQPILIDTFRYFHPAQTKAFTPTVLRSVVKVNENWGRKFYVCTKPTGEKGNPDARCDFFQWADKNRKKATNNTQ
;
A
#
# COMPACT_ATOMS: atom_id res chain seq x y z
N MET A 1 -6.73 -10.80 22.97
CA MET A 1 -5.57 -10.99 22.09
C MET A 1 -5.40 -9.76 21.20
N LYS A 2 -4.18 -9.48 20.73
CA LYS A 2 -3.87 -8.36 19.82
C LYS A 2 -3.64 -8.94 18.42
N MET A 3 -4.37 -8.45 17.42
CA MET A 3 -4.15 -8.79 16.01
C MET A 3 -3.07 -7.89 15.41
N ARG A 4 -2.20 -8.44 14.56
CA ARG A 4 -1.14 -7.73 13.84
C ARG A 4 -1.34 -7.85 12.34
N LEU A 5 -1.55 -6.70 11.69
CA LEU A 5 -1.64 -6.56 10.24
C LEU A 5 -0.34 -5.92 9.74
N MET A 6 0.28 -6.52 8.73
CA MET A 6 1.45 -5.98 8.05
C MET A 6 1.16 -5.76 6.57
N THR A 7 1.71 -4.68 6.01
CA THR A 7 1.69 -4.43 4.56
C THR A 7 3.08 -4.10 4.04
N TRP A 8 3.44 -4.64 2.87
CA TRP A 8 4.76 -4.41 2.27
C TRP A 8 4.78 -4.62 0.74
N ASN A 9 5.17 -3.60 -0.01
CA ASN A 9 5.60 -3.76 -1.39
C ASN A 9 6.98 -4.43 -1.43
N VAL A 10 7.01 -5.72 -1.80
CA VAL A 10 8.21 -6.57 -1.76
C VAL A 10 9.06 -6.47 -3.03
N ASN A 11 8.55 -5.83 -4.08
CA ASN A 11 9.24 -5.67 -5.37
C ASN A 11 9.77 -7.01 -5.94
N GLY A 12 9.01 -8.10 -5.76
CA GLY A 12 9.30 -9.46 -6.19
C GLY A 12 9.47 -10.42 -5.01
N LEU A 13 8.45 -11.25 -4.74
CA LEU A 13 8.43 -12.16 -3.59
C LEU A 13 9.54 -13.22 -3.69
N ARG A 14 9.70 -13.89 -4.85
CA ARG A 14 10.75 -14.89 -5.06
C ARG A 14 12.15 -14.31 -4.86
N ALA A 15 12.39 -13.10 -5.34
CA ALA A 15 13.66 -12.40 -5.16
C ALA A 15 13.94 -12.09 -3.68
N VAL A 16 12.92 -11.76 -2.89
CA VAL A 16 13.06 -11.58 -1.44
C VAL A 16 13.40 -12.90 -0.75
N LEU A 17 12.65 -13.97 -1.03
CA LEU A 17 12.88 -15.30 -0.41
C LEU A 17 14.29 -15.83 -0.73
N GLN A 18 14.69 -15.76 -2.01
CA GLN A 18 16.03 -16.17 -2.45
C GLN A 18 17.13 -15.36 -1.78
N ARG A 19 16.94 -14.04 -1.63
CA ARG A 19 17.94 -13.15 -1.01
C ARG A 19 18.08 -13.41 0.49
N LEU A 20 17.00 -13.78 1.16
CA LEU A 20 16.99 -14.08 2.59
C LEU A 20 17.41 -15.53 2.87
N ASP A 21 17.49 -16.37 1.84
CA ASP A 21 17.69 -17.82 1.97
C ASP A 21 16.67 -18.44 2.93
N GLN A 22 15.39 -18.10 2.71
CA GLN A 22 14.27 -18.51 3.55
C GLN A 22 13.19 -19.19 2.72
N SER A 23 12.55 -20.21 3.30
CA SER A 23 11.26 -20.69 2.80
C SER A 23 10.18 -19.63 3.01
N LEU A 24 9.05 -19.76 2.31
CA LEU A 24 7.93 -18.82 2.49
C LEU A 24 7.42 -18.87 3.93
N LYS A 25 7.31 -20.06 4.53
CA LYS A 25 6.91 -20.19 5.93
C LYS A 25 7.84 -19.43 6.88
N GLN A 26 9.15 -19.64 6.77
CA GLN A 26 10.14 -18.95 7.62
C GLN A 26 10.07 -17.43 7.46
N PHE A 27 9.87 -16.96 6.23
CA PHE A 27 9.67 -15.56 5.93
C PHE A 27 8.41 -15.01 6.62
N LEU A 28 7.25 -15.66 6.46
CA LEU A 28 5.99 -15.22 7.06
C LEU A 28 6.02 -15.26 8.59
N ASP A 29 6.54 -16.33 9.19
CA ASP A 29 6.71 -16.46 10.65
C ASP A 29 7.58 -15.31 11.19
N GLY A 30 8.65 -14.95 10.46
CA GLY A 30 9.59 -13.90 10.85
C GLY A 30 9.02 -12.48 10.80
N LEU A 31 7.91 -12.26 10.08
CA LEU A 31 7.20 -10.98 10.07
C LEU A 31 6.36 -10.75 11.33
N ASP A 32 6.08 -11.82 12.09
CA ASP A 32 5.34 -11.77 13.35
C ASP A 32 4.01 -11.00 13.17
N ALA A 33 3.21 -11.44 12.19
CA ALA A 33 1.92 -10.86 11.85
C ALA A 33 0.86 -11.95 11.62
N ASP A 34 -0.40 -11.62 11.90
CA ASP A 34 -1.53 -12.53 11.70
C ASP A 34 -2.08 -12.42 10.27
N ILE A 35 -1.99 -11.23 9.68
CA ILE A 35 -2.32 -10.97 8.27
C ILE A 35 -1.16 -10.20 7.63
N VAL A 36 -0.67 -10.69 6.50
CA VAL A 36 0.45 -10.12 5.74
C VAL A 36 -0.02 -9.80 4.32
N CYS A 37 -0.07 -8.52 3.99
CA CYS A 37 -0.41 -8.00 2.67
C CYS A 37 0.87 -7.65 1.90
N LEU A 38 1.17 -8.37 0.82
CA LEU A 38 2.31 -8.07 -0.03
C LEU A 38 1.86 -7.51 -1.39
N GLN A 39 2.60 -6.51 -1.87
CA GLN A 39 2.42 -5.90 -3.19
C GLN A 39 3.66 -6.09 -4.07
N GLU A 40 3.47 -5.97 -5.39
CA GLU A 40 4.49 -6.32 -6.39
C GLU A 40 5.08 -7.71 -6.15
N THR A 41 4.23 -8.71 -5.99
CA THR A 41 4.70 -10.10 -5.85
C THR A 41 5.49 -10.55 -7.07
N LYS A 42 5.14 -10.02 -8.26
CA LYS A 42 5.67 -10.37 -9.58
C LYS A 42 5.55 -11.85 -9.89
N LEU A 43 4.58 -12.51 -9.27
CA LEU A 43 4.25 -13.90 -9.52
C LEU A 43 3.23 -14.01 -10.65
N THR A 44 3.26 -15.14 -11.33
CA THR A 44 2.23 -15.61 -12.24
C THR A 44 1.58 -16.87 -11.69
N ARG A 45 0.36 -17.16 -12.15
CA ARG A 45 -0.39 -18.34 -11.69
C ARG A 45 0.36 -19.65 -11.96
N SER A 46 1.10 -19.74 -13.06
CA SER A 46 1.92 -20.91 -13.42
C SER A 46 3.14 -21.12 -12.52
N GLU A 47 3.55 -20.10 -11.78
CA GLU A 47 4.68 -20.18 -10.85
C GLU A 47 4.24 -20.59 -9.45
N LEU A 48 2.96 -20.82 -9.19
CA LEU A 48 2.50 -21.30 -7.89
C LEU A 48 2.88 -22.77 -7.70
N ASP A 49 3.75 -23.01 -6.73
CA ASP A 49 4.05 -24.34 -6.20
C ASP A 49 3.18 -24.63 -4.95
N GLN A 50 3.31 -25.82 -4.38
CA GLN A 50 2.51 -26.25 -3.23
C GLN A 50 2.66 -25.30 -2.02
N GLU A 51 3.86 -24.76 -1.77
CA GLU A 51 4.10 -23.86 -0.65
C GLU A 51 3.44 -22.50 -0.89
N LEU A 52 3.42 -22.00 -2.13
CA LEU A 52 2.73 -20.75 -2.47
C LEU A 52 1.20 -20.89 -2.49
N VAL A 53 0.66 -22.03 -2.92
CA VAL A 53 -0.80 -22.25 -2.92
C VAL A 53 -1.33 -22.38 -1.50
N ARG A 54 -0.63 -23.12 -0.64
CA ARG A 54 -1.08 -23.38 0.74
C ARG A 54 0.13 -23.36 1.69
N PRO A 55 0.61 -22.18 2.08
CA PRO A 55 1.73 -22.08 3.01
C PRO A 55 1.33 -22.70 4.36
N PRO A 56 2.19 -23.51 5.01
CA PRO A 56 1.81 -24.15 6.26
C PRO A 56 1.44 -23.14 7.35
N GLY A 57 0.20 -23.21 7.84
CA GLY A 57 -0.34 -22.30 8.87
C GLY A 57 -0.97 -21.02 8.33
N TYR A 58 -1.00 -20.83 7.01
CA TYR A 58 -1.59 -19.66 6.38
C TYR A 58 -2.49 -20.06 5.21
N ASP A 59 -3.55 -19.27 5.01
CA ASP A 59 -4.31 -19.22 3.77
C ASP A 59 -3.81 -18.04 2.92
N ALA A 60 -3.81 -18.20 1.61
CA ALA A 60 -3.22 -17.23 0.68
C ALA A 60 -4.22 -16.83 -0.40
N PHE A 61 -4.43 -15.52 -0.55
CA PHE A 61 -5.37 -14.93 -1.50
C PHE A 61 -4.60 -14.05 -2.49
N TYR A 62 -4.50 -14.49 -3.73
CA TYR A 62 -3.69 -13.83 -4.76
C TYR A 62 -4.55 -13.04 -5.73
N SER A 63 -3.99 -11.95 -6.24
CA SER A 63 -4.38 -11.43 -7.55
C SER A 63 -3.16 -11.28 -8.46
N PHE A 64 -3.28 -11.82 -9.68
CA PHE A 64 -2.19 -11.89 -10.66
C PHE A 64 -2.42 -10.93 -11.82
N CYS A 65 -1.35 -10.33 -12.35
CA CYS A 65 -1.45 -9.65 -13.64
C CYS A 65 -1.75 -10.67 -14.74
N ARG A 66 -2.84 -10.44 -15.49
CA ARG A 66 -3.29 -11.30 -16.58
C ARG A 66 -2.68 -10.90 -17.93
N GLN A 67 -2.17 -9.67 -18.04
CA GLN A 67 -1.64 -9.12 -19.30
C GLN A 67 -0.13 -9.34 -19.45
N ARG A 68 0.62 -9.36 -18.34
CA ARG A 68 2.07 -9.42 -18.34
C ARG A 68 2.59 -10.27 -17.19
N GLY A 69 3.26 -11.38 -17.52
CA GLY A 69 3.95 -12.19 -16.52
C GLY A 69 5.09 -11.43 -15.84
N GLY A 70 5.32 -11.69 -14.54
CA GLY A 70 6.37 -11.01 -13.77
C GLY A 70 6.10 -9.53 -13.47
N TYR A 71 4.87 -9.05 -13.66
CA TYR A 71 4.46 -7.67 -13.43
C TYR A 71 3.40 -7.57 -12.34
N SER A 72 3.48 -6.52 -11.50
CA SER A 72 2.48 -6.22 -10.46
C SER A 72 2.24 -7.44 -9.54
N GLY A 73 0.99 -7.71 -9.19
CA GLY A 73 0.57 -8.83 -8.36
C GLY A 73 0.51 -8.46 -6.89
N VAL A 74 -0.55 -8.90 -6.22
CA VAL A 74 -0.76 -8.75 -4.78
C VAL A 74 -1.12 -10.08 -4.16
N VAL A 75 -0.78 -10.26 -2.89
CA VAL A 75 -1.20 -11.43 -2.10
C VAL A 75 -1.49 -11.02 -0.67
N THR A 76 -2.56 -11.56 -0.10
CA THR A 76 -2.85 -11.49 1.33
C THR A 76 -2.67 -12.89 1.92
N PHE A 77 -1.75 -13.03 2.88
CA PHE A 77 -1.61 -14.22 3.70
C PHE A 77 -2.32 -14.00 5.03
N CYS A 78 -3.17 -14.94 5.43
CA CYS A 78 -3.89 -14.90 6.69
C CYS A 78 -3.53 -16.16 7.48
N LYS A 79 -3.20 -16.06 8.78
CA LYS A 79 -3.08 -17.28 9.59
C LYS A 79 -4.37 -18.08 9.52
N SER A 80 -4.28 -19.40 9.31
CA SER A 80 -5.47 -20.24 9.09
C SER A 80 -6.42 -20.36 10.29
N GLU A 81 -5.99 -19.92 11.48
CA GLU A 81 -6.83 -19.83 12.67
C GLU A 81 -7.73 -18.56 12.69
N MET A 82 -7.45 -17.58 11.83
CA MET A 82 -8.25 -16.37 11.70
C MET A 82 -9.44 -16.62 10.76
N PRO A 83 -10.65 -16.12 11.09
CA PRO A 83 -11.78 -16.23 10.20
C PRO A 83 -11.53 -15.41 8.92
N THR A 84 -11.62 -16.06 7.77
CA THR A 84 -11.78 -15.43 6.46
C THR A 84 -12.98 -16.09 5.79
N VAL A 85 -14.06 -15.32 5.64
CA VAL A 85 -15.37 -15.85 5.21
C VAL A 85 -15.63 -15.64 3.72
N ALA A 86 -14.89 -14.73 3.09
CA ALA A 86 -14.98 -14.46 1.66
C ALA A 86 -13.68 -13.81 1.17
N ALA A 87 -13.38 -13.98 -0.12
CA ALA A 87 -12.25 -13.31 -0.76
C ALA A 87 -12.55 -13.03 -2.24
N GLU A 88 -12.00 -11.93 -2.76
CA GLU A 88 -12.31 -11.45 -4.11
C GLU A 88 -11.10 -10.79 -4.78
N GLU A 89 -10.88 -11.05 -6.07
CA GLU A 89 -9.91 -10.34 -6.90
C GLU A 89 -10.53 -9.09 -7.53
N GLY A 90 -9.78 -7.98 -7.56
CA GLY A 90 -10.23 -6.74 -8.20
C GLY A 90 -11.14 -5.88 -7.32
N LEU A 91 -11.67 -4.81 -7.91
CA LEU A 91 -12.50 -3.79 -7.25
C LEU A 91 -13.95 -3.79 -7.76
N THR A 92 -14.17 -4.30 -8.98
CA THR A 92 -15.44 -4.14 -9.72
C THR A 92 -16.31 -5.39 -9.75
N GLY A 93 -15.86 -6.48 -9.12
CA GLY A 93 -16.53 -7.78 -9.21
C GLY A 93 -16.51 -8.39 -10.60
N LEU A 94 -15.64 -7.92 -11.50
CA LEU A 94 -15.47 -8.50 -12.83
C LEU A 94 -15.06 -9.98 -12.79
N TRP A 95 -14.36 -10.39 -11.73
CA TRP A 95 -13.85 -11.75 -11.52
C TRP A 95 -14.60 -12.50 -10.42
N ARG A 96 -15.86 -12.12 -10.15
CA ARG A 96 -16.65 -12.64 -9.04
C ARG A 96 -16.85 -14.16 -9.11
N THR A 97 -16.74 -14.79 -7.95
CA THR A 97 -17.05 -16.19 -7.65
C THR A 97 -18.16 -16.27 -6.59
N GLU A 98 -18.59 -17.49 -6.25
CA GLU A 98 -19.59 -17.72 -5.19
C GLU A 98 -19.11 -17.21 -3.82
N ASP A 99 -17.81 -17.35 -3.53
CA ASP A 99 -17.17 -16.94 -2.26
C ASP A 99 -16.68 -15.48 -2.25
N SER A 100 -17.14 -14.66 -3.19
CA SER A 100 -16.72 -13.26 -3.29
C SER A 100 -17.38 -12.36 -2.26
N VAL A 101 -16.63 -11.36 -1.79
CA VAL A 101 -17.04 -10.38 -0.77
C VAL A 101 -18.30 -9.60 -1.20
N GLY A 102 -18.45 -9.30 -2.48
CA GLY A 102 -19.61 -8.56 -2.99
C GLY A 102 -19.59 -7.10 -2.56
N HIS A 103 -20.76 -6.42 -2.55
CA HIS A 103 -20.86 -4.96 -2.30
C HIS A 103 -19.99 -4.15 -3.27
N VAL A 104 -20.25 -4.33 -4.57
CA VAL A 104 -19.57 -3.60 -5.64
C VAL A 104 -20.28 -2.26 -5.82
N GLY A 105 -19.51 -1.17 -5.86
CA GLY A 105 -20.04 0.14 -6.22
C GLY A 105 -20.45 0.20 -7.69
N SER A 106 -20.95 1.34 -8.15
CA SER A 106 -21.56 1.46 -9.49
C SER A 106 -20.72 2.22 -10.51
N ILE A 107 -19.66 2.93 -10.12
CA ILE A 107 -18.97 3.88 -11.01
C ILE A 107 -18.36 3.17 -12.23
N HIS A 108 -17.97 1.90 -12.09
CA HIS A 108 -17.45 1.08 -13.19
C HIS A 108 -18.44 0.95 -14.37
N ARG A 109 -19.75 1.13 -14.15
CA ARG A 109 -20.79 1.08 -15.19
C ARG A 109 -20.79 2.31 -16.10
N GLU A 110 -20.21 3.41 -15.62
CA GLU A 110 -20.06 4.65 -16.38
C GLU A 110 -18.77 4.66 -17.22
N LEU A 111 -17.85 3.73 -16.94
CA LEU A 111 -16.60 3.58 -17.65
C LEU A 111 -16.73 2.65 -18.86
N ASN A 112 -15.86 2.87 -19.85
CA ASN A 112 -15.74 1.96 -20.97
C ASN A 112 -15.31 0.55 -20.49
N SER A 113 -15.98 -0.51 -20.96
CA SER A 113 -15.71 -1.89 -20.56
C SER A 113 -14.26 -2.35 -20.79
N LYS A 114 -13.61 -1.87 -21.86
CA LYS A 114 -12.18 -2.13 -22.13
C LYS A 114 -11.28 -1.48 -21.07
N LEU A 115 -11.63 -0.27 -20.63
CA LEU A 115 -10.90 0.42 -19.56
C LEU A 115 -11.05 -0.33 -18.23
N VAL A 116 -12.27 -0.75 -17.88
CA VAL A 116 -12.53 -1.55 -16.66
C VAL A 116 -11.72 -2.85 -16.70
N ASN A 117 -11.75 -3.58 -17.82
CA ASN A 117 -10.96 -4.80 -17.99
C ASN A 117 -9.46 -4.54 -17.82
N ASN A 118 -8.93 -3.44 -18.37
CA ASN A 118 -7.52 -3.07 -18.20
C ASN A 118 -7.18 -2.69 -16.75
N LEU A 119 -8.05 -2.00 -16.03
CA LEU A 119 -7.86 -1.64 -14.62
C LEU A 119 -7.81 -2.89 -13.72
N GLU A 120 -8.69 -3.86 -13.98
CA GLU A 120 -8.85 -5.06 -13.17
C GLU A 120 -7.86 -6.19 -13.52
N SER A 121 -7.26 -6.18 -14.72
CA SER A 121 -6.36 -7.25 -15.20
C SER A 121 -4.89 -7.07 -14.84
N GLU A 122 -4.51 -5.95 -14.22
CA GLU A 122 -3.13 -5.71 -13.75
C GLU A 122 -2.83 -6.39 -12.40
N GLY A 123 -3.77 -7.12 -11.79
CA GLY A 123 -3.53 -7.87 -10.55
C GLY A 123 -3.19 -6.98 -9.36
N ARG A 124 -3.91 -5.86 -9.23
CA ARG A 124 -3.59 -4.77 -8.31
C ARG A 124 -4.36 -4.81 -6.99
N CYS A 125 -5.36 -5.66 -6.86
CA CYS A 125 -6.23 -5.66 -5.69
C CYS A 125 -6.70 -7.07 -5.35
N VAL A 126 -6.62 -7.41 -4.06
CA VAL A 126 -7.30 -8.56 -3.47
C VAL A 126 -7.99 -8.11 -2.19
N ILE A 127 -9.21 -8.59 -1.98
CA ILE A 127 -10.09 -8.21 -0.86
C ILE A 127 -10.40 -9.46 -0.05
N THR A 128 -10.31 -9.38 1.27
CA THR A 128 -10.66 -10.48 2.20
C THR A 128 -11.65 -9.99 3.26
N ASP A 129 -12.76 -10.71 3.45
CA ASP A 129 -13.72 -10.46 4.53
C ASP A 129 -13.36 -11.32 5.74
N HIS A 130 -13.06 -10.68 6.86
CA HIS A 130 -12.69 -11.29 8.12
C HIS A 130 -13.83 -11.27 9.15
N GLN A 131 -15.07 -11.11 8.69
CA GLN A 131 -16.30 -10.96 9.48
C GLN A 131 -16.36 -9.65 10.29
N ALA A 132 -15.32 -9.34 11.06
CA ALA A 132 -15.21 -8.10 11.84
C ALA A 132 -14.85 -6.88 10.98
N PHE A 133 -14.10 -7.09 9.90
CA PHE A 133 -13.71 -6.07 8.93
C PHE A 133 -13.44 -6.69 7.56
N VAL A 134 -13.51 -5.85 6.53
CA VAL A 134 -13.09 -6.17 5.17
C VAL A 134 -11.74 -5.49 4.93
N LEU A 135 -10.77 -6.26 4.45
CA LEU A 135 -9.42 -5.81 4.16
C LEU A 135 -9.23 -5.71 2.65
N ILE A 136 -8.79 -4.55 2.19
CA ILE A 136 -8.40 -4.31 0.80
C ILE A 136 -6.88 -4.18 0.77
N ASN A 137 -6.22 -5.14 0.12
CA ASN A 137 -4.80 -5.10 -0.18
C ASN A 137 -4.61 -4.61 -1.63
N THR A 138 -4.03 -3.42 -1.79
CA THR A 138 -3.97 -2.75 -3.09
C THR A 138 -2.57 -2.26 -3.46
N TYR A 139 -2.26 -2.34 -4.76
CA TYR A 139 -1.09 -1.75 -5.39
C TYR A 139 -1.53 -0.75 -6.45
N CYS A 140 -1.67 0.51 -6.06
CA CYS A 140 -2.13 1.56 -6.97
C CYS A 140 -1.11 1.79 -8.10
N PRO A 141 -1.55 2.16 -9.31
CA PRO A 141 -0.66 2.48 -10.42
C PRO A 141 0.39 3.55 -10.07
N ALA A 142 1.64 3.32 -10.47
CA ALA A 142 2.69 4.34 -10.43
C ALA A 142 2.52 5.35 -11.59
N LEU A 143 2.99 6.58 -11.36
CA LEU A 143 3.01 7.65 -12.37
C LEU A 143 4.33 7.60 -13.15
N ALA A 144 4.32 6.93 -14.31
CA ALA A 144 5.47 6.84 -15.21
C ALA A 144 5.36 7.76 -16.44
N SER A 145 4.16 8.22 -16.76
CA SER A 145 3.86 9.12 -17.90
C SER A 145 2.53 9.85 -17.68
N GLN A 146 2.19 10.82 -18.53
CA GLN A 146 0.93 11.56 -18.44
C GLN A 146 -0.29 10.66 -18.66
N ASP A 147 -0.25 9.73 -19.62
CA ASP A 147 -1.35 8.77 -19.87
C ASP A 147 -1.60 7.86 -18.65
N ARG A 148 -0.57 7.63 -17.82
CA ARG A 148 -0.70 6.88 -16.57
C ARG A 148 -1.39 7.67 -15.46
N LEU A 149 -1.47 9.00 -15.56
CA LEU A 149 -2.19 9.81 -14.58
C LEU A 149 -3.69 9.54 -14.65
N GLU A 150 -4.28 9.59 -15.84
CA GLU A 150 -5.71 9.30 -16.02
C GLU A 150 -6.05 7.88 -15.58
N TYR A 151 -5.27 6.89 -16.04
CA TYR A 151 -5.42 5.50 -15.61
C TYR A 151 -5.36 5.34 -14.07
N LYS A 152 -4.44 6.06 -13.42
CA LYS A 152 -4.32 6.05 -11.95
C LYS A 152 -5.53 6.68 -11.26
N LEU A 153 -6.02 7.82 -11.75
CA LEU A 153 -7.19 8.49 -11.19
C LEU A 153 -8.46 7.64 -11.35
N GLN A 154 -8.62 6.95 -12.47
CA GLN A 154 -9.72 5.99 -12.67
C GLN A 154 -9.61 4.81 -11.71
N PHE A 155 -8.40 4.27 -11.47
CA PHE A 155 -8.19 3.24 -10.46
C PHE A 155 -8.55 3.72 -9.04
N HIS A 156 -8.15 4.95 -8.70
CA HIS A 156 -8.50 5.58 -7.42
C HIS A 156 -10.01 5.73 -7.25
N ALA A 157 -10.72 6.15 -8.30
CA ALA A 157 -12.18 6.28 -8.27
C ALA A 157 -12.86 4.93 -8.04
N LEU A 158 -12.38 3.85 -8.69
CA LEU A 158 -12.88 2.48 -8.44
C LEU A 158 -12.59 2.02 -7.00
N LEU A 159 -11.41 2.32 -6.47
CA LEU A 159 -11.06 1.98 -5.09
C LEU A 159 -11.95 2.71 -4.09
N GLU A 160 -12.17 4.00 -4.29
CA GLU A 160 -13.05 4.81 -3.46
C GLU A 160 -14.51 4.33 -3.51
N ASP A 161 -15.05 4.10 -4.70
CA ASP A 161 -16.40 3.57 -4.92
C ASP A 161 -16.59 2.21 -4.22
N ARG A 162 -15.58 1.34 -4.30
CA ARG A 162 -15.57 0.06 -3.59
C ARG A 162 -15.58 0.22 -2.06
N VAL A 163 -14.78 1.13 -1.51
CA VAL A 163 -14.78 1.42 -0.07
C VAL A 163 -16.14 1.95 0.37
N ARG A 164 -16.72 2.90 -0.37
CA ARG A 164 -18.03 3.48 -0.05
C ARG A 164 -19.13 2.42 -0.07
N ALA A 165 -19.20 1.58 -1.10
CA ALA A 165 -20.18 0.50 -1.19
C ALA A 165 -20.09 -0.50 -0.03
N LEU A 166 -18.87 -0.80 0.44
CA LEU A 166 -18.66 -1.63 1.63
C LEU A 166 -19.12 -0.92 2.92
N GLN A 167 -18.84 0.38 3.06
CA GLN A 167 -19.28 1.18 4.21
C GLN A 167 -20.81 1.35 4.25
N GLU A 168 -21.46 1.55 3.11
CA GLU A 168 -22.92 1.57 2.97
C GLU A 168 -23.56 0.24 3.39
N ALA A 169 -22.87 -0.87 3.12
CA ALA A 169 -23.22 -2.20 3.63
C ALA A 169 -22.84 -2.42 5.11
N ASN A 170 -22.50 -1.35 5.85
CA ASN A 170 -22.12 -1.33 7.25
C ASN A 170 -20.89 -2.21 7.57
N LYS A 171 -19.99 -2.41 6.60
CA LYS A 171 -18.71 -3.09 6.82
C LYS A 171 -17.67 -2.11 7.37
N ARG A 172 -16.86 -2.59 8.32
CA ARG A 172 -15.61 -1.90 8.70
C ARG A 172 -14.58 -2.18 7.61
N VAL A 173 -13.98 -1.14 7.04
CA VAL A 173 -13.04 -1.31 5.92
C VAL A 173 -11.64 -0.88 6.35
N ILE A 174 -10.65 -1.71 6.05
CA ILE A 174 -9.23 -1.40 6.18
C ILE A 174 -8.62 -1.46 4.78
N VAL A 175 -7.93 -0.40 4.37
CA VAL A 175 -7.18 -0.35 3.10
C VAL A 175 -5.70 -0.29 3.42
N VAL A 176 -4.92 -1.20 2.83
CA VAL A 176 -3.47 -1.24 2.98
C VAL A 176 -2.79 -1.49 1.65
N GLY A 177 -1.53 -1.07 1.57
CA GLY A 177 -0.67 -1.37 0.44
C GLY A 177 0.07 -0.13 -0.04
N ASP A 178 0.50 -0.18 -1.30
CA ASP A 178 1.26 0.89 -1.91
C ASP A 178 0.33 1.76 -2.77
N ILE A 179 -0.10 2.87 -2.18
CA ILE A 179 -0.97 3.87 -2.80
C ILE A 179 -0.22 4.69 -3.86
N ASN A 180 1.12 4.61 -3.91
CA ASN A 180 1.96 5.39 -4.81
C ASN A 180 1.72 6.91 -4.71
N ILE A 181 1.39 7.41 -3.53
CA ILE A 181 1.18 8.84 -3.24
C ILE A 181 1.88 9.16 -1.92
N ALA A 182 2.69 10.23 -1.91
CA ALA A 182 3.03 10.92 -0.66
C ALA A 182 1.96 11.99 -0.44
N HIS A 183 1.16 11.83 0.62
CA HIS A 183 -0.04 12.64 0.85
C HIS A 183 0.32 14.10 1.14
N ARG A 184 1.20 14.33 2.11
CA ARG A 184 1.67 15.66 2.53
C ARG A 184 3.14 15.85 2.25
N GLU A 185 3.59 17.11 2.35
CA GLU A 185 5.00 17.45 2.20
C GLU A 185 5.88 16.69 3.22
N ILE A 186 5.38 16.50 4.45
CA ILE A 186 6.08 15.74 5.52
C ILE A 186 6.29 14.26 5.17
N ASP A 187 5.49 13.71 4.25
CA ASP A 187 5.60 12.32 3.75
C ASP A 187 6.59 12.19 2.59
N HIS A 188 7.16 13.31 2.13
CA HIS A 188 8.07 13.36 1.01
C HIS A 188 9.47 13.78 1.45
N CYS A 189 10.51 13.14 0.92
CA CYS A 189 11.90 13.47 1.25
C CYS A 189 12.46 14.70 0.52
N ASP A 190 11.72 15.20 -0.47
CA ASP A 190 12.03 16.42 -1.21
C ASP A 190 10.72 17.03 -1.78
N PRO A 191 9.87 17.64 -0.95
CA PRO A 191 8.62 18.23 -1.41
C PRO A 191 8.88 19.44 -2.34
N GLY A 192 10.05 20.08 -2.22
CA GLY A 192 10.45 21.25 -2.99
C GLY A 192 10.51 21.00 -4.50
N ALA A 193 10.90 19.80 -4.92
CA ALA A 193 10.90 19.40 -6.33
C ALA A 193 9.52 19.48 -7.02
N TYR A 194 8.43 19.60 -6.26
CA TYR A 194 7.07 19.72 -6.78
C TYR A 194 6.49 21.14 -6.63
N ARG A 195 7.26 22.09 -6.11
CA ARG A 195 6.87 23.50 -6.02
C ARG A 195 7.24 24.19 -7.32
N ILE A 196 6.28 24.25 -8.24
CA ILE A 196 6.37 25.03 -9.48
C ILE A 196 5.64 26.35 -9.22
N GLU A 197 6.07 27.46 -9.84
CA GLU A 197 5.40 28.75 -9.68
C GLU A 197 3.89 28.63 -9.97
N GLY A 198 3.06 28.99 -8.99
CA GLY A 198 1.60 28.87 -9.07
C GLY A 198 1.01 27.47 -8.80
N VAL A 199 1.83 26.46 -8.49
CA VAL A 199 1.37 25.09 -8.19
C VAL A 199 1.95 24.60 -6.86
N SER A 200 1.08 24.39 -5.88
CA SER A 200 1.44 23.83 -4.58
C SER A 200 1.61 22.31 -4.63
N PHE A 201 2.31 21.74 -3.64
CA PHE A 201 2.44 20.29 -3.50
C PHE A 201 1.07 19.59 -3.48
N SER A 202 0.09 20.16 -2.79
CA SER A 202 -1.29 19.66 -2.68
C SER A 202 -2.09 19.72 -3.99
N ASP A 203 -1.68 20.52 -4.97
CA ASP A 203 -2.47 20.70 -6.21
C ASP A 203 -2.46 19.49 -7.14
N HIS A 204 -1.56 18.52 -6.92
CA HIS A 204 -1.53 17.31 -7.71
C HIS A 204 -2.85 16.53 -7.58
N PRO A 205 -3.52 16.13 -8.67
CA PRO A 205 -4.83 15.48 -8.63
C PRO A 205 -4.91 14.26 -7.71
N CYS A 206 -3.88 13.40 -7.73
CA CYS A 206 -3.82 12.24 -6.82
C CYS A 206 -3.77 12.62 -5.32
N ARG A 207 -3.20 13.77 -4.95
CA ARG A 207 -3.17 14.22 -3.55
C ARG A 207 -4.50 14.84 -3.13
N ARG A 208 -5.16 15.57 -4.03
CA ARG A 208 -6.55 16.03 -3.82
C ARG A 208 -7.51 14.86 -3.62
N TRP A 209 -7.35 13.79 -4.39
CA TRP A 209 -8.07 12.54 -4.13
C TRP A 209 -7.73 11.94 -2.76
N MET A 210 -6.45 11.93 -2.37
CA MET A 210 -6.04 11.44 -1.05
C MET A 210 -6.67 12.25 0.10
N ASP A 211 -6.86 13.57 -0.07
CA ASP A 211 -7.54 14.43 0.90
C ASP A 211 -8.99 13.98 1.16
N SER A 212 -9.75 13.66 0.11
CA SER A 212 -11.12 13.12 0.26
C SER A 212 -11.14 11.66 0.70
N PHE A 213 -10.05 10.92 0.48
CA PHE A 213 -9.96 9.51 0.86
C PHE A 213 -9.67 9.31 2.35
N VAL A 214 -8.66 9.99 2.92
CA VAL A 214 -8.19 9.76 4.31
C VAL A 214 -8.22 10.98 5.24
N GLY A 215 -8.57 12.16 4.74
CA GLY A 215 -8.73 13.38 5.55
C GLY A 215 -7.43 14.11 5.87
N THR A 216 -7.56 15.28 6.48
CA THR A 216 -6.40 16.07 6.95
C THR A 216 -6.26 15.91 8.47
N PRO A 217 -5.06 15.64 9.01
CA PRO A 217 -4.88 15.55 10.46
C PRO A 217 -5.13 16.85 11.23
N ASP A 218 -5.35 17.99 10.55
CA ASP A 218 -5.29 19.33 11.16
C ASP A 218 -6.64 20.05 11.31
N GLU A 219 -7.77 19.43 10.96
CA GLU A 219 -9.08 19.96 11.38
C GLU A 219 -9.44 19.39 12.75
N LYS A 220 -8.85 19.98 13.79
CA LYS A 220 -9.24 19.91 15.21
C LYS A 220 -10.31 18.84 15.53
N GLY A 221 -9.83 17.61 15.74
CA GLY A 221 -10.52 16.63 16.57
C GLY A 221 -10.51 17.08 18.04
N GLY A 222 -11.21 18.18 18.33
CA GLY A 222 -11.74 18.39 19.67
C GLY A 222 -12.87 17.39 19.83
N ALA A 223 -12.75 16.50 20.82
CA ALA A 223 -13.89 15.77 21.32
C ALA A 223 -14.94 16.79 21.82
N SER A 224 -15.88 17.16 20.97
CA SER A 224 -17.07 17.90 21.38
C SER A 224 -18.06 16.90 21.94
N SER A 225 -18.22 16.95 23.26
CA SER A 225 -19.34 16.35 23.98
C SER A 225 -20.68 16.69 23.33
N PRO A 226 -21.69 15.81 23.41
CA PRO A 226 -22.99 16.06 22.81
C PRO A 226 -23.75 17.09 23.64
N GLN A 227 -23.72 18.35 23.24
CA GLN A 227 -24.72 19.33 23.65
C GLN A 227 -25.34 20.00 22.43
N SER A 228 -26.64 19.72 22.32
CA SER A 228 -27.65 20.29 21.46
C SER A 228 -27.43 21.72 21.02
N GLN A 229 -27.49 21.97 19.71
CA GLN A 229 -28.21 23.11 19.17
C GLN A 229 -28.67 22.81 17.73
N ALA A 230 -29.97 22.95 17.55
CA ALA A 230 -30.67 22.74 16.29
C ALA A 230 -30.48 23.93 15.33
N VAL A 231 -30.86 23.69 14.07
CA VAL A 231 -31.25 24.66 13.01
C VAL A 231 -30.14 25.04 12.02
N LYS A 232 -30.09 24.36 10.85
CA LYS A 232 -30.72 24.78 9.58
C LYS A 232 -30.34 23.81 8.46
N GLU A 233 -31.33 23.11 7.92
CA GLU A 233 -31.19 22.29 6.73
C GLU A 233 -30.93 23.17 5.51
N SER A 234 -29.73 23.04 4.94
CA SER A 234 -29.45 23.37 3.55
C SER A 234 -29.01 22.09 2.86
N GLU A 235 -29.89 21.55 2.03
CA GLU A 235 -29.60 20.43 1.14
C GLU A 235 -28.40 20.79 0.24
N ASN A 236 -27.46 19.84 0.06
CA ASN A 236 -26.23 19.86 -0.77
C ASN A 236 -24.85 20.11 -0.11
N ASN A 237 -24.58 19.63 1.12
CA ASN A 237 -23.22 19.65 1.68
C ASN A 237 -22.79 18.35 2.41
N ILE A 238 -23.13 17.18 1.87
CA ILE A 238 -22.77 15.88 2.49
C ILE A 238 -21.41 15.33 1.99
N SER A 239 -20.76 15.89 0.96
CA SER A 239 -19.69 15.17 0.25
C SER A 239 -18.22 15.50 0.60
N ASN A 240 -17.92 16.30 1.62
CA ASN A 240 -16.53 16.74 1.87
C ASN A 240 -15.85 16.10 3.09
N GLN A 241 -16.48 15.13 3.74
CA GLN A 241 -15.86 14.39 4.84
C GLN A 241 -15.04 13.22 4.30
N PRO A 242 -13.84 12.99 4.83
CA PRO A 242 -13.01 11.86 4.42
C PRO A 242 -13.66 10.53 4.78
N ILE A 243 -13.46 9.52 3.93
CA ILE A 243 -14.09 8.20 4.14
C ILE A 243 -13.25 7.24 4.98
N LEU A 244 -11.96 7.49 5.11
CA LEU A 244 -11.03 6.71 5.91
C LEU A 244 -10.15 7.64 6.75
N ILE A 245 -9.31 7.05 7.58
CA ILE A 245 -8.30 7.76 8.38
C ILE A 245 -6.94 7.15 8.06
N ASP A 246 -5.93 7.99 7.80
CA ASP A 246 -4.54 7.54 7.76
C ASP A 246 -4.09 7.17 9.18
N THR A 247 -4.03 5.87 9.45
CA THR A 247 -3.68 5.34 10.77
C THR A 247 -2.27 5.73 11.21
N PHE A 248 -1.29 5.82 10.31
CA PHE A 248 0.07 6.23 10.68
C PHE A 248 0.06 7.68 11.16
N ARG A 249 -0.56 8.57 10.38
CA ARG A 249 -0.66 10.00 10.74
C ARG A 249 -1.60 10.26 11.91
N TYR A 250 -2.59 9.41 12.15
CA TYR A 250 -3.43 9.49 13.36
C TYR A 250 -2.61 9.29 14.64
N PHE A 251 -1.72 8.28 14.67
CA PHE A 251 -0.88 8.02 15.85
C PHE A 251 0.43 8.83 15.87
N HIS A 252 0.92 9.25 14.71
CA HIS A 252 2.21 9.93 14.55
C HIS A 252 2.10 11.20 13.67
N PRO A 253 1.25 12.18 14.03
CA PRO A 253 0.89 13.30 13.16
C PRO A 253 2.11 14.13 12.73
N ALA A 254 2.98 14.46 13.68
CA ALA A 254 4.14 15.32 13.46
C ALA A 254 5.45 14.56 13.17
N GLN A 255 5.43 13.23 13.02
CA GLN A 255 6.66 12.47 12.81
C GLN A 255 7.26 12.77 11.43
N THR A 256 8.44 13.39 11.41
CA THR A 256 9.21 13.65 10.19
C THR A 256 10.10 12.46 9.83
N LYS A 257 10.55 12.41 8.58
CA LYS A 257 11.45 11.35 8.07
C LYS A 257 10.91 9.92 8.26
N ALA A 258 9.60 9.77 8.37
CA ALA A 258 8.91 8.47 8.43
C ALA A 258 8.73 7.85 7.04
N PHE A 259 9.81 7.83 6.26
CA PHE A 259 9.77 7.31 4.90
C PHE A 259 9.82 5.79 4.92
N THR A 260 9.07 5.15 4.03
CA THR A 260 9.23 3.72 3.80
C THR A 260 10.53 3.48 3.01
N PRO A 261 11.43 2.58 3.47
CA PRO A 261 12.71 2.32 2.81
C PRO A 261 12.50 1.91 1.36
N THR A 262 13.20 2.55 0.42
CA THR A 262 12.95 2.35 -1.00
C THR A 262 14.27 2.05 -1.70
N VAL A 263 14.48 0.75 -1.92
CA VAL A 263 15.56 0.12 -2.72
C VAL A 263 16.87 -0.20 -1.98
N LEU A 264 17.25 -1.46 -2.19
CA LEU A 264 18.54 -2.04 -1.86
C LEU A 264 19.56 -1.68 -2.94
N ARG A 265 20.70 -1.15 -2.54
CA ARG A 265 21.86 -0.85 -3.39
C ARG A 265 23.06 -1.69 -2.93
N SER A 266 24.05 -1.81 -3.79
CA SER A 266 25.35 -2.43 -3.47
C SER A 266 26.46 -1.40 -3.61
N VAL A 267 27.47 -1.47 -2.74
CA VAL A 267 28.68 -0.66 -2.87
C VAL A 267 29.50 -1.19 -4.04
N VAL A 268 29.58 -0.38 -5.10
CA VAL A 268 30.41 -0.68 -6.28
C VAL A 268 31.82 -0.09 -6.19
N LYS A 269 32.04 0.85 -5.27
CA LYS A 269 33.36 1.44 -5.02
C LYS A 269 34.26 0.41 -4.34
N VAL A 270 35.45 0.18 -4.88
CA VAL A 270 36.43 -0.76 -4.33
C VAL A 270 37.00 -0.19 -3.03
N ASN A 271 36.56 -0.73 -1.90
CA ASN A 271 37.06 -0.44 -0.54
C ASN A 271 36.63 -1.59 0.40
N GLU A 272 36.86 -1.44 1.70
CA GLU A 272 36.44 -2.39 2.76
C GLU A 272 34.94 -2.75 2.73
N ASN A 273 34.12 -1.92 2.07
CA ASN A 273 32.69 -2.09 1.96
C ASN A 273 32.24 -2.58 0.57
N TRP A 274 33.18 -2.86 -0.34
CA TRP A 274 32.86 -3.33 -1.69
C TRP A 274 31.98 -4.58 -1.66
N GLY A 275 30.92 -4.57 -2.45
CA GLY A 275 29.92 -5.64 -2.50
C GLY A 275 28.90 -5.62 -1.35
N ARG A 276 29.10 -4.82 -0.29
CA ARG A 276 28.12 -4.71 0.80
C ARG A 276 26.83 -4.08 0.31
N LYS A 277 25.70 -4.57 0.82
CA LYS A 277 24.37 -4.08 0.45
C LYS A 277 23.83 -3.13 1.52
N PHE A 278 23.12 -2.11 1.07
CA PHE A 278 22.51 -1.11 1.95
C PHE A 278 21.17 -0.63 1.39
N TYR A 279 20.25 -0.29 2.27
CA TYR A 279 19.00 0.37 1.92
C TYR A 279 19.21 1.88 1.92
N VAL A 280 18.70 2.54 0.89
CA VAL A 280 18.57 3.99 0.80
C VAL A 280 17.14 4.33 0.38
N CYS A 281 16.83 5.61 0.23
CA CYS A 281 15.64 6.03 -0.50
C CYS A 281 15.91 6.04 -2.02
N THR A 282 14.89 5.70 -2.82
CA THR A 282 15.00 5.72 -4.30
C THR A 282 14.94 7.10 -4.91
N LYS A 283 14.34 8.07 -4.20
CA LYS A 283 14.04 9.36 -4.80
C LYS A 283 15.34 10.12 -5.06
N PRO A 284 15.43 10.82 -6.20
CA PRO A 284 16.65 11.47 -6.64
C PRO A 284 17.17 12.38 -5.54
N THR A 285 18.51 12.51 -5.46
CA THR A 285 19.11 13.67 -4.82
C THR A 285 18.43 14.88 -5.41
N GLY A 286 17.66 15.63 -4.61
CA GLY A 286 17.19 16.94 -5.05
C GLY A 286 18.37 17.85 -5.39
N GLU A 287 18.08 19.13 -5.67
CA GLU A 287 19.10 20.06 -6.14
C GLU A 287 20.41 20.00 -5.32
N LYS A 288 21.54 20.05 -6.04
CA LYS A 288 22.89 20.10 -5.43
C LYS A 288 23.01 21.40 -4.61
N GLY A 289 22.55 21.38 -3.37
CA GLY A 289 22.54 22.53 -2.47
C GLY A 289 21.48 22.48 -1.37
N ASN A 290 20.44 21.65 -1.52
CA ASN A 290 19.40 21.50 -0.49
C ASN A 290 19.63 20.23 0.36
N PRO A 291 20.15 20.34 1.60
CA PRO A 291 20.36 19.19 2.47
C PRO A 291 19.05 18.51 2.89
N ASP A 292 17.93 19.23 2.90
CA ASP A 292 16.60 18.69 3.25
C ASP A 292 15.93 17.95 2.09
N ALA A 293 16.46 18.08 0.86
CA ALA A 293 15.99 17.36 -0.32
C ALA A 293 16.60 15.94 -0.44
N ARG A 294 17.37 15.52 0.56
CA ARG A 294 17.99 14.20 0.64
C ARG A 294 17.35 13.42 1.75
N CYS A 295 16.80 12.27 1.40
CA CYS A 295 16.54 11.25 2.40
C CYS A 295 17.90 10.67 2.83
N ASP A 296 18.40 11.09 3.98
CA ASP A 296 19.61 10.52 4.60
C ASP A 296 19.38 9.11 5.17
N PHE A 297 18.22 8.49 4.87
CA PHE A 297 17.97 7.12 5.25
C PHE A 297 19.02 6.22 4.62
N PHE A 298 19.85 5.64 5.47
CA PHE A 298 20.85 4.66 5.10
C PHE A 298 20.83 3.56 6.16
N GLN A 299 20.69 2.31 5.71
CA GLN A 299 20.77 1.17 6.61
C GLN A 299 21.55 0.04 5.91
N TRP A 300 22.65 -0.41 6.51
CA TRP A 300 23.31 -1.64 6.06
C TRP A 300 22.31 -2.81 6.08
N ALA A 301 22.31 -3.63 5.04
CA ALA A 301 21.45 -4.81 4.95
C ALA A 301 21.84 -5.90 5.96
N ASP A 302 23.11 -5.90 6.37
CA ASP A 302 23.70 -6.90 7.25
C ASP A 302 23.66 -6.40 8.69
N LYS A 303 22.51 -6.53 9.39
CA LYS A 303 22.39 -6.08 10.79
C LYS A 303 23.09 -6.99 11.82
N ASN A 304 23.57 -8.18 11.43
CA ASN A 304 23.97 -9.24 12.40
C ASN A 304 25.40 -9.77 12.21
N ARG A 305 26.42 -8.91 12.12
CA ARG A 305 27.78 -9.33 12.49
C ARG A 305 28.14 -8.74 13.85
N LYS A 306 28.06 -9.58 14.90
CA LYS A 306 28.80 -9.32 16.15
C LYS A 306 30.22 -8.99 15.73
N LYS A 307 30.74 -7.83 16.18
CA LYS A 307 32.15 -7.47 16.00
C LYS A 307 32.97 -8.67 16.44
N ALA A 308 33.67 -9.31 15.51
CA ALA A 308 34.76 -10.20 15.87
C ALA A 308 35.80 -9.28 16.53
N THR A 309 35.82 -9.28 17.86
CA THR A 309 36.93 -8.75 18.62
C THR A 309 38.15 -9.56 18.22
N ASN A 310 39.06 -8.92 17.50
CA ASN A 310 40.41 -9.44 17.32
C ASN A 310 41.06 -9.52 18.72
N ASN A 311 41.04 -10.72 19.31
CA ASN A 311 41.99 -11.06 20.36
C ASN A 311 43.28 -11.45 19.67
N THR A 312 44.17 -10.49 19.54
CA THR A 312 45.60 -10.72 19.32
C THR A 312 46.16 -11.36 20.58
N GLN A 313 46.61 -12.61 20.49
CA GLN A 313 47.71 -13.12 21.31
C GLN A 313 49.03 -12.81 20.60
#